data_AF-A0A7C3U3W3-F1
#
_entry.id   AF-A0A7C3U3W3-F1
#
_cell.length_a   1.000
_cell.length_b   1.000
_cell.length_c   1.000
_cell.angle_alpha   90.00
_cell.angle_beta   90.00
_cell.angle_gamma   90.00
#
_symmetry.space_group_name_H-M   'P 1'
#
loop_
_entity.id
_entity.type
_entity.pdbx_description
1 polymer ?
#
loop_
_entity_poly.entity_id
_entity_poly.type
_entity_poly.pdbx_seq_one_letter_code
_entity_poly.pdbx_strand_id
1 'polypeptide(L)' 'MAELIYQTDCYIKDFEAKVTRVEGNKVFLDRTAFHPISGGVAN' A
#
# COMPACT_ATOMS: atom_id res chain seq x y z
N MET A 1 -5.08 -3.55 -11.79
CA MET A 1 -4.01 -2.53 -11.66
C MET A 1 -4.19 -1.96 -10.27
N ALA A 2 -3.18 -1.97 -9.41
CA ALA A 2 -3.38 -1.55 -8.03
C ALA A 2 -3.49 -0.01 -7.95
N GLU A 3 -4.45 0.51 -7.19
CA GLU A 3 -4.64 1.95 -7.02
C GLU A 3 -3.58 2.54 -6.07
N LEU A 4 -2.87 3.56 -6.54
CA LEU A 4 -1.71 4.16 -5.88
C LEU A 4 -2.14 5.41 -5.12
N ILE A 5 -2.70 5.21 -3.93
CA ILE A 5 -3.30 6.28 -3.10
C ILE A 5 -2.25 7.35 -2.77
N TYR A 6 -0.99 6.95 -2.59
CA TYR A 6 0.12 7.86 -2.30
C TYR A 6 0.39 8.88 -3.43
N GLN A 7 -0.09 8.66 -4.66
CA GLN A 7 0.06 9.65 -5.74
C GLN A 7 -1.02 10.71 -5.72
N THR A 8 -2.17 10.42 -5.10
CA THR A 8 -3.33 11.30 -5.07
C THR A 8 -3.46 12.03 -3.74
N ASP A 9 -3.11 11.36 -2.64
CA ASP A 9 -3.25 11.93 -1.29
C ASP A 9 -2.06 11.53 -0.40
N CYS A 10 -1.06 12.41 -0.32
CA CYS A 10 0.15 12.21 0.49
C CYS A 10 -0.08 12.34 2.01
N TYR A 11 -1.26 12.82 2.46
CA TYR A 11 -1.56 13.03 3.87
C TYR A 11 -2.39 11.91 4.50
N ILE A 12 -2.84 10.95 3.69
CA ILE A 12 -3.61 9.82 4.16
C ILE A 12 -2.75 8.99 5.13
N LYS A 13 -3.26 8.80 6.35
CA LYS A 13 -2.62 7.98 7.39
C LYS A 13 -3.21 6.59 7.47
N ASP A 14 -4.50 6.48 7.13
CA ASP A 14 -5.28 5.26 7.19
C ASP A 14 -5.98 5.05 5.85
N PHE A 15 -5.93 3.84 5.32
CA PHE A 15 -6.63 3.45 4.11
C PHE A 15 -7.15 2.03 4.26
N GLU A 16 -8.37 1.79 3.75
CA GLU A 16 -8.92 0.44 3.66
C GLU A 16 -8.46 -0.18 2.35
N ALA A 17 -8.07 -1.46 2.30
CA ALA A 17 -7.75 -2.14 1.05
C ALA A 17 -8.18 -3.61 1.08
N LYS A 18 -8.51 -4.15 -0.09
CA LYS A 18 -8.86 -5.56 -0.24
C LYS A 18 -7.62 -6.38 -0.55
N VAL A 19 -7.41 -7.47 0.19
CA VAL A 19 -6.38 -8.47 -0.11
C VAL A 19 -6.80 -9.25 -1.36
N THR A 20 -6.01 -9.17 -2.42
CA THR A 20 -6.26 -9.84 -3.69
C THR A 20 -5.51 -11.16 -3.81
N ARG A 21 -4.34 -11.26 -3.16
CA ARG A 21 -3.51 -12.47 -3.16
C ARG A 21 -2.58 -12.48 -1.95
N VAL A 22 -2.22 -13.68 -1.49
CA VAL A 22 -1.21 -13.89 -0.46
C VAL A 22 -0.20 -14.92 -0.97
N GLU A 23 1.09 -14.62 -0.85
CA GLU A 23 2.18 -15.54 -1.21
C GLU A 23 3.21 -15.61 -0.07
N GLY A 24 3.10 -16.64 0.77
CA GLY A 24 3.94 -16.80 1.95
C GLY A 24 3.82 -15.60 2.87
N ASN A 25 4.91 -14.85 3.03
CA ASN A 25 4.97 -13.63 3.84
C ASN A 25 4.65 -12.34 3.05
N LYS A 26 4.16 -12.45 1.81
CA LYS A 26 3.80 -11.31 0.97
C LYS A 26 2.29 -11.20 0.82
N VAL A 27 1.75 -10.00 1.00
CA VAL A 27 0.32 -9.71 0.83
C VAL A 27 0.15 -8.71 -0.30
N PHE A 28 -0.72 -9.04 -1.25
CA PHE A 28 -1.06 -8.18 -2.38
C PHE A 28 -2.40 -7.52 -2.12
N LEU A 29 -2.43 -6.19 -2.27
CA LEU A 29 -3.60 -5.35 -2.05
C LEU A 29 -4.07 -4.77 -3.37
N ASP A 30 -5.37 -4.54 -3.50
CA ASP A 30 -5.97 -3.86 -4.66
C ASP A 30 -5.62 -2.37 -4.71
N ARG A 31 -5.30 -1.77 -3.55
CA ARG A 31 -4.88 -0.38 -3.41
C ARG A 31 -3.93 -0.20 -2.26
N THR A 32 -3.01 0.75 -2.37
CA THR A 32 -1.96 0.96 -1.38
C THR A 32 -1.57 2.43 -1.25
N ALA A 33 -1.43 2.89 -0.01
CA ALA A 33 -0.73 4.13 0.31
C ALA A 33 0.77 3.90 0.60
N PHE A 34 1.24 2.64 0.61
CA PHE A 34 2.66 2.33 0.79
C PHE A 34 3.44 2.60 -0.49
N HIS A 35 4.46 3.45 -0.38
CA HIS A 35 5.38 3.69 -1.47
C HIS A 35 6.35 2.52 -1.61
N PRO A 36 6.54 1.94 -2.83
CA PRO A 36 7.27 0.68 -3.02
C PRO A 36 8.76 0.72 -2.62
N ILE A 37 9.35 1.92 -2.52
CA ILE A 37 10.77 2.13 -2.20
C ILE A 37 10.95 2.63 -0.76
N SER A 38 9.88 3.08 -0.09
CA SER A 38 9.94 3.67 1.24
C SER A 38 8.61 3.45 1.95
N GLY A 39 8.46 2.30 2.60
CA GLY A 39 7.30 1.95 3.42
C GLY A 39 7.25 2.67 4.77
N GLY A 40 7.93 3.82 4.88
CA GLY A 40 8.30 4.46 6.13
C GLY A 40 9.81 4.62 6.17
N VAL A 41 10.27 5.87 6.30
CA VAL A 41 11.65 6.12 6.73
C VAL A 41 11.87 5.35 8.03
N ALA A 42 12.96 4.58 8.07
CA ALA A 42 13.45 3.70 9.14
C ALA A 42 12.66 3.70 10.47
N ASN A 43 12.14 2.54 10.85
CA ASN A 43 12.14 2.08 12.24
C ASN A 43 12.86 0.74 12.30
#